data_AF-A0A958SZ25-F1
#
_entry.id   AF-A0A958SZ25-F1
#
_cell.length_a   1.000
_cell.length_b   1.000
_cell.length_c   1.000
_cell.angle_alpha   90.00
_cell.angle_beta   90.00
_cell.angle_gamma   90.00
#
_symmetry.space_group_name_H-M   'P 1'
#
loop_
_entity.id
_entity.type
_entity.pdbx_description
1 polymer ?
#
loop_
_entity_poly.entity_id
_entity_poly.type
_entity_poly.pdbx_seq_one_letter_code
_entity_poly.pdbx_strand_id
1 'polypeptide(L)'
;MEKTLLAFLFFALTFNSFSQERPPELQKKLDSLWGVWANDSQSDSTRVKAYGDYIWEGYLFTKPDSAFILAKELHTFYDSTKYMKAKSEALYFQAAASFYQNKFP
;
A
#
# COMPACT_ATOMS: atom_id res chain seq x y z
N MET A 1 24.44 8.57 38.19
CA MET A 1 23.43 9.39 37.49
C MET A 1 23.95 9.93 36.15
N GLU A 2 25.16 10.52 36.08
CA GLU A 2 25.72 11.02 34.81
C GLU A 2 26.01 9.91 33.77
N LYS A 3 26.61 8.80 34.20
CA LYS A 3 26.95 7.68 33.29
C LYS A 3 25.73 6.91 32.77
N THR A 4 24.66 6.87 33.56
CA THR A 4 23.37 6.26 33.19
C THR A 4 22.60 7.15 32.21
N LEU A 5 22.70 8.48 32.34
CA LEU A 5 22.09 9.42 31.40
C LEU A 5 22.77 9.37 30.02
N LEU A 6 24.09 9.25 29.98
CA LEU A 6 24.85 9.08 28.73
C LEU A 6 24.52 7.76 28.01
N ALA A 7 24.33 6.65 28.74
CA ALA A 7 23.98 5.36 28.16
C ALA A 7 22.59 5.38 27.48
N PHE A 8 21.61 6.07 28.07
CA PHE A 8 20.28 6.27 27.46
C PHE A 8 20.33 7.15 26.20
N LEU A 9 21.19 8.18 26.19
CA LEU A 9 21.41 9.03 25.02
C LEU A 9 22.05 8.27 23.85
N PHE A 10 22.97 7.34 24.12
CA PHE A 10 23.54 6.46 23.09
C PHE A 10 22.53 5.44 22.54
N PHE A 11 21.63 4.92 23.38
CA PHE A 11 20.57 3.99 22.94
C PHE A 11 19.50 4.67 22.07
N ALA A 12 19.17 5.94 22.35
CA ALA A 12 18.22 6.71 21.56
C ALA A 12 18.74 7.10 20.17
N LEU A 13 20.06 7.22 19.98
CA LEU A 13 20.66 7.59 18.69
C LEU A 13 20.77 6.42 17.71
N THR A 14 20.82 5.17 18.18
CA THR A 14 20.92 3.98 17.32
C THR A 14 19.56 3.41 16.90
N PHE A 15 18.46 3.81 17.55
CA PHE A 15 17.11 3.29 17.27
C PHE A 15 16.40 3.95 16.08
N ASN A 16 16.91 5.07 15.54
CA ASN A 16 16.21 5.84 14.50
C ASN A 16 16.45 5.33 13.06
N SER A 17 17.29 4.31 12.85
CA SER A 17 17.72 3.92 11.50
C SER A 17 17.09 2.64 10.95
N PHE A 18 16.19 1.97 11.69
CA PHE A 18 15.46 0.83 11.13
C PHE A 18 14.09 1.25 10.57
N SER A 19 14.12 2.21 9.63
CA SER A 19 12.99 2.33 8.70
C SER A 19 13.10 1.16 7.72
N GLN A 20 12.03 0.39 7.54
CA GLN A 20 11.96 -0.59 6.44
C GLN A 20 11.97 0.17 5.11
N GLU A 21 13.17 0.51 4.62
CA GLU A 21 13.33 1.11 3.31
C GLU A 21 12.95 0.07 2.25
N ARG A 22 12.02 0.43 1.36
CA ARG A 22 11.69 -0.42 0.21
C ARG A 22 12.92 -0.52 -0.69
N PRO A 23 13.27 -1.69 -1.23
CA PRO A 23 14.32 -1.82 -2.23
C PRO A 23 14.09 -0.83 -3.39
N PRO A 24 15.13 -0.18 -3.93
CA PRO A 24 14.97 0.82 -5.01
C PRO A 24 14.21 0.30 -6.23
N GLU A 25 14.42 -0.97 -6.60
CA GLU A 25 13.71 -1.60 -7.72
C GLU A 25 12.21 -1.76 -7.46
N LEU A 26 11.82 -2.07 -6.22
CA LEU A 26 10.40 -2.12 -5.84
C LEU A 26 9.79 -0.72 -5.86
N GLN A 27 10.50 0.29 -5.36
CA GLN A 27 10.03 1.68 -5.41
C GLN A 27 9.79 2.12 -6.86
N LYS A 28 10.77 1.92 -7.74
CA LYS A 28 10.66 2.24 -9.17
C LYS A 28 9.48 1.53 -9.85
N LYS A 29 9.24 0.25 -9.51
CA LYS A 29 8.08 -0.50 -10.00
C LYS A 29 6.76 0.13 -9.53
N LEU A 30 6.65 0.49 -8.26
CA LEU A 30 5.44 1.10 -7.70
C LEU A 30 5.19 2.50 -8.28
N ASP A 31 6.24 3.29 -8.51
CA ASP A 31 6.11 4.60 -9.16
C ASP A 31 5.57 4.46 -10.58
N SER A 32 6.03 3.45 -11.32
CA SER A 32 5.53 3.14 -12.66
C SER A 32 4.04 2.75 -12.64
N LEU A 33 3.66 1.83 -11.74
CA LEU A 33 2.27 1.40 -11.59
C LEU A 33 1.34 2.56 -11.20
N TRP A 34 1.79 3.41 -10.28
CA TRP A 34 1.07 4.62 -9.89
C TRP A 34 0.90 5.59 -11.07
N GLY A 35 1.95 5.77 -11.88
CA GLY A 35 1.89 6.60 -13.08
C GLY A 35 0.82 6.14 -14.08
N VAL A 36 0.62 4.83 -14.23
CA VAL A 36 -0.45 4.27 -15.07
C VAL A 36 -1.83 4.52 -14.43
N TRP A 37 -1.97 4.31 -13.12
CA TRP A 37 -3.22 4.58 -12.39
C TRP A 37 -3.66 6.04 -12.50
N ALA A 38 -2.73 6.97 -12.34
CA ALA A 38 -2.98 8.42 -12.35
C ALA A 38 -3.20 9.00 -13.76
N ASN A 39 -2.97 8.22 -14.83
CA ASN A 39 -3.09 8.70 -16.19
C ASN A 39 -4.50 8.46 -16.75
N ASP A 40 -5.31 9.52 -16.81
CA ASP A 40 -6.68 9.46 -17.35
C ASP A 40 -6.77 9.19 -18.86
N SER A 41 -5.64 9.25 -19.60
CA SER A 41 -5.60 8.82 -21.00
C SER A 41 -5.55 7.30 -21.16
N GLN A 42 -5.29 6.55 -20.08
CA GLN A 42 -5.32 5.09 -20.08
C GLN A 42 -6.75 4.58 -19.91
N SER A 43 -7.05 3.42 -20.52
CA SER A 43 -8.35 2.78 -20.32
C SER A 43 -8.58 2.40 -18.85
N ASP A 44 -9.83 2.42 -18.41
CA ASP A 44 -10.23 1.98 -17.06
C ASP A 44 -9.64 0.61 -16.70
N SER A 45 -9.64 -0.32 -17.66
CA SER A 45 -9.07 -1.66 -17.48
C SER A 45 -7.57 -1.65 -17.18
N THR A 46 -6.83 -0.80 -17.89
CA THR A 46 -5.39 -0.62 -17.72
C THR A 46 -5.09 0.01 -16.36
N ARG A 47 -5.85 1.06 -16.02
CA ARG A 47 -5.71 1.79 -14.76
C ARG A 47 -5.99 0.90 -13.56
N VAL A 48 -7.14 0.22 -13.55
CA VAL A 48 -7.55 -0.68 -12.47
C VAL A 48 -6.57 -1.83 -12.31
N LYS A 49 -6.07 -2.42 -13.41
CA LYS A 49 -5.04 -3.45 -13.32
C LYS A 49 -3.77 -2.91 -12.66
N ALA A 50 -3.27 -1.76 -13.12
CA ALA A 50 -2.05 -1.18 -12.58
C ALA A 50 -2.18 -0.83 -11.10
N TYR A 51 -3.34 -0.34 -10.67
CA TYR A 51 -3.59 -0.01 -9.28
C TYR A 51 -3.77 -1.25 -8.40
N GLY A 52 -4.39 -2.32 -8.92
CA GLY A 52 -4.40 -3.61 -8.23
C GLY A 52 -2.99 -4.17 -8.02
N ASP A 53 -2.15 -4.14 -9.07
CA ASP A 53 -0.75 -4.53 -8.98
C ASP A 53 0.01 -3.65 -7.96
N TYR A 54 -0.28 -2.34 -7.90
CA TYR A 54 0.30 -1.42 -6.93
C TYR A 54 -0.03 -1.79 -5.47
N ILE A 55 -1.30 -2.15 -5.19
CA ILE A 55 -1.75 -2.57 -3.86
C ILE A 55 -1.09 -3.90 -3.48
N TRP A 56 -1.10 -4.88 -4.38
CA TRP A 56 -0.54 -6.21 -4.16
C TRP A 56 0.96 -6.15 -3.84
N GLU A 57 1.73 -5.48 -4.69
CA GLU A 57 3.19 -5.45 -4.62
C GLU A 57 3.70 -4.54 -3.50
N GLY A 58 2.98 -3.45 -3.21
CA GLY A 58 3.46 -2.41 -2.31
C GLY A 58 2.97 -2.55 -0.87
N TYR A 59 1.79 -3.13 -0.65
CA TYR A 59 1.05 -2.93 0.60
C TYR A 59 0.41 -4.19 1.16
N LEU A 60 -0.15 -5.08 0.33
CA LEU A 60 -1.01 -6.16 0.82
C LEU A 60 -0.35 -7.04 1.90
N PHE A 61 0.91 -7.42 1.70
CA PHE A 61 1.62 -8.35 2.58
C PHE A 61 2.41 -7.69 3.71
N THR A 62 2.69 -6.40 3.60
CA THR A 62 3.55 -5.66 4.55
C THR A 62 2.78 -4.65 5.38
N LYS A 63 1.73 -4.06 4.80
CA LYS A 63 0.90 -3.00 5.38
C LYS A 63 -0.58 -3.26 5.01
N PRO A 64 -1.18 -4.36 5.48
CA PRO A 64 -2.53 -4.75 5.06
C PRO A 64 -3.60 -3.72 5.44
N ASP A 65 -3.44 -2.97 6.53
CA ASP A 65 -4.36 -1.85 6.86
C ASP A 65 -4.30 -0.76 5.76
N SER A 66 -3.12 -0.43 5.25
CA SER A 66 -2.97 0.50 4.13
C SER A 66 -3.54 -0.07 2.84
N ALA A 67 -3.34 -1.36 2.57
CA ALA A 67 -3.94 -2.03 1.41
C ALA A 67 -5.47 -1.96 1.44
N PHE A 68 -6.08 -2.16 2.62
CA PHE A 68 -7.53 -2.03 2.79
C PHE A 68 -8.03 -0.61 2.48
N ILE A 69 -7.30 0.41 2.93
CA ILE A 69 -7.63 1.82 2.66
C ILE A 69 -7.48 2.12 1.16
N LEU A 70 -6.36 1.73 0.55
CA LEU A 70 -6.10 1.94 -0.88
C LEU A 70 -7.17 1.27 -1.76
N ALA A 71 -7.65 0.08 -1.36
CA ALA A 71 -8.72 -0.62 -2.05
C ALA A 71 -10.06 0.15 -2.05
N LYS A 72 -10.28 1.11 -1.12
CA LYS A 72 -11.46 1.98 -1.17
C LYS A 72 -11.45 2.91 -2.37
N GLU A 73 -10.29 3.30 -2.88
CA GLU A 73 -10.19 4.13 -4.09
C GLU A 73 -10.75 3.42 -5.33
N LEU A 74 -10.70 2.08 -5.37
CA LEU A 74 -11.33 1.30 -6.44
C LEU A 74 -12.86 1.31 -6.36
N HIS A 75 -13.45 1.45 -5.16
CA HIS A 75 -14.89 1.69 -5.02
C HIS A 75 -15.24 3.09 -5.53
N THR A 76 -14.49 4.12 -5.14
CA THR A 76 -14.67 5.49 -5.64
C THR A 76 -14.58 5.52 -7.17
N PHE A 77 -13.60 4.84 -7.74
CA PHE A 77 -13.43 4.73 -9.19
C PHE A 77 -14.61 4.03 -9.87
N TYR A 78 -15.11 2.94 -9.29
CA TYR A 78 -16.33 2.30 -9.76
C TYR A 78 -17.53 3.26 -9.72
N ASP A 79 -17.65 4.07 -8.67
CA ASP A 79 -18.77 5.00 -8.56
C ASP A 79 -18.78 6.03 -9.68
N SER A 80 -17.60 6.48 -10.14
CA SER A 80 -17.47 7.42 -11.26
C SER A 80 -17.59 6.79 -12.65
N THR A 81 -17.06 5.59 -12.87
CA THR A 81 -16.95 4.98 -14.22
C THR A 81 -17.98 3.89 -14.49
N LYS A 82 -18.56 3.32 -13.43
CA LYS A 82 -19.35 2.07 -13.44
C LYS A 82 -18.59 0.86 -13.99
N TYR A 83 -17.26 0.92 -14.04
CA TYR A 83 -16.42 -0.19 -14.49
C TYR A 83 -16.38 -1.31 -13.43
N MET A 84 -17.19 -2.35 -13.64
CA MET A 84 -17.46 -3.41 -12.64
C MET A 84 -16.21 -4.10 -12.08
N LYS A 85 -15.14 -4.22 -12.86
CA LYS A 85 -13.89 -4.84 -12.39
C LYS A 85 -13.26 -4.04 -11.26
N ALA A 86 -13.40 -2.72 -11.23
CA ALA A 86 -12.91 -1.90 -10.12
C ALA A 86 -13.57 -2.30 -8.79
N LYS A 87 -14.89 -2.47 -8.78
CA LYS A 87 -15.63 -2.95 -7.60
C LYS A 87 -15.19 -4.35 -7.17
N SER A 88 -14.98 -5.25 -8.14
CA SER A 88 -14.49 -6.61 -7.88
C SER A 88 -13.12 -6.60 -7.20
N GLU A 89 -12.18 -5.84 -7.75
CA GLU A 89 -10.83 -5.68 -7.20
C GLU A 89 -10.86 -5.03 -5.81
N ALA A 90 -11.72 -4.01 -5.61
CA ALA A 90 -11.89 -3.36 -4.32
C ALA A 90 -12.29 -4.36 -3.21
N LEU A 91 -13.30 -5.19 -3.48
CA LEU A 91 -13.77 -6.22 -2.55
C LEU A 91 -12.70 -7.30 -2.31
N TYR A 92 -12.02 -7.72 -3.38
CA TYR A 92 -10.94 -8.70 -3.29
C TYR A 92 -9.81 -8.22 -2.37
N PHE A 93 -9.30 -7.01 -2.59
CA PHE A 93 -8.21 -6.47 -1.77
C PHE A 93 -8.64 -6.17 -0.34
N GLN A 94 -9.89 -5.75 -0.10
CA GLN A 94 -10.43 -5.57 1.25
C GLN A 94 -10.50 -6.90 2.01
N ALA A 95 -10.98 -7.96 1.36
CA ALA A 95 -11.03 -9.30 1.94
C ALA A 95 -9.62 -9.84 2.21
N ALA A 96 -8.72 -9.75 1.22
CA ALA A 96 -7.33 -10.19 1.36
C ALA A 96 -6.60 -9.43 2.46
N ALA A 97 -6.76 -8.11 2.54
CA ALA A 97 -6.18 -7.29 3.60
C ALA A 97 -6.71 -7.69 4.99
N SER A 98 -8.02 -7.94 5.12
CA SER A 98 -8.62 -8.40 6.37
C SER A 98 -8.09 -9.78 6.78
N PHE A 99 -7.86 -10.66 5.79
CA PHE A 99 -7.21 -11.96 6.00
C PHE A 99 -5.83 -11.80 6.62
N TYR A 100 -4.97 -10.95 6.05
CA TYR A 100 -3.62 -10.71 6.57
C TYR A 100 -3.59 -9.97 7.91
N GLN A 101 -4.69 -9.31 8.29
CA GLN A 101 -4.83 -8.68 9.61
C GLN A 101 -5.28 -9.65 10.71
N ASN A 102 -5.59 -10.92 10.40
CA ASN A 102 -6.30 -11.84 11.29
C ASN A 102 -7.64 -11.30 11.80
N LYS A 103 -8.28 -10.39 11.04
CA LYS A 103 -9.60 -9.84 11.33
C LYS A 103 -10.61 -10.50 10.40
N PHE A 104 -11.03 -11.72 10.73
CA PHE A 104 -12.21 -12.33 10.15
C PHE A 104 -13.39 -12.17 11.11
N PRO A 105 -14.64 -12.08 10.60
CA PRO A 105 -15.82 -12.31 11.43
C PRO A 105 -15.82 -13.74 12.02
#